data_AF-A0A7Z2W257-F1
#
_entry.id   AF-A0A7Z2W257-F1
#
_cell.length_a   1.000
_cell.length_b   1.000
_cell.length_c   1.000
_cell.angle_alpha   90.00
_cell.angle_beta   90.00
_cell.angle_gamma   90.00
#
_symmetry.space_group_name_H-M   'P 1'
#
loop_
_entity.id
_entity.type
_entity.pdbx_description
1 polymer ?
#
loop_
_entity_poly.entity_id
_entity_poly.type
_entity_poly.pdbx_seq_one_letter_code
_entity_poly.pdbx_strand_id
1 'polypeptide(L)'
;MNIDRHHLIPKSLKGKEQFPIHKICHRKIHATFSEKELLRSYHTWGALQADADIGSFIGWVANKPPEFYTRTFTSNKKKQR
;
A
#
# COMPACT_ATOMS: atom_id res chain seq x y z
N MET A 1 -15.79 -5.14 5.98
CA MET A 1 -14.74 -4.47 5.17
C MET A 1 -14.62 -3.00 5.55
N ASN A 2 -13.50 -2.57 6.13
CA ASN A 2 -13.23 -1.14 6.34
C ASN A 2 -12.42 -0.62 5.15
N ILE A 3 -13.07 0.12 4.25
CA ILE A 3 -12.47 0.68 3.03
C ILE A 3 -11.91 2.07 3.34
N ASP A 4 -10.73 2.36 2.80
CA ASP A 4 -10.01 3.63 2.89
C ASP A 4 -9.68 4.15 1.48
N ARG A 5 -9.31 5.42 1.37
CA ARG A 5 -9.01 6.04 0.08
C ARG A 5 -7.53 6.32 -0.04
N HIS A 6 -6.85 5.58 -0.90
CA HIS A 6 -5.43 5.77 -1.13
C HIS A 6 -5.16 6.60 -2.37
N HIS A 7 -4.21 7.51 -2.25
CA HIS A 7 -3.69 8.30 -3.37
C HIS A 7 -2.34 7.71 -3.79
N LEU A 8 -2.24 7.19 -5.01
CA LEU A 8 -0.97 6.68 -5.56
C LEU A 8 0.07 7.78 -5.72
N ILE A 9 -0.40 8.97 -6.12
CA ILE A 9 0.41 10.19 -6.15
C ILE A 9 0.02 11.03 -4.94
N PRO A 10 0.96 11.41 -4.07
CA PRO A 10 0.67 12.26 -2.92
C PRO A 10 -0.08 13.53 -3.33
N LYS A 11 -1.09 13.92 -2.55
CA LYS A 11 -1.94 15.10 -2.81
C LYS A 11 -1.11 16.38 -3.03
N SER A 12 0.02 16.51 -2.33
CA SER A 12 0.97 17.62 -2.45
C SER A 12 1.57 17.78 -3.85
N LEU A 13 1.46 16.77 -4.72
CA LEU A 13 2.03 16.74 -6.07
C LEU A 13 0.94 16.64 -7.15
N LYS A 14 -0.24 17.19 -6.84
CA LYS A 14 -1.44 17.18 -7.72
C LYS A 14 -2.01 15.79 -8.01
N GLY A 15 -1.75 14.79 -7.17
CA GLY A 15 -2.45 13.51 -7.23
C GLY A 15 -3.96 13.71 -7.03
N LYS A 16 -4.75 13.52 -8.08
CA LYS A 16 -6.22 13.60 -8.04
C LYS A 16 -6.87 12.22 -7.91
N GLU A 17 -6.14 11.18 -8.28
CA GLU A 17 -6.65 9.83 -8.30
C GLU A 17 -6.64 9.25 -6.88
N GLN A 18 -7.84 8.87 -6.43
CA GLN A 18 -8.08 8.17 -5.18
C GLN A 18 -8.70 6.83 -5.50
N PHE A 19 -8.18 5.77 -4.90
CA PHE A 19 -8.67 4.43 -5.12
C PHE A 19 -9.18 3.84 -3.80
N PRO A 20 -10.36 3.22 -3.81
CA PRO A 20 -10.88 2.53 -2.65
C PRO A 20 -10.05 1.25 -2.42
N ILE A 21 -9.38 1.16 -1.28
CA ILE A 21 -8.64 -0.03 -0.86
C ILE A 21 -8.96 -0.39 0.58
N HIS A 22 -8.66 -1.62 1.00
CA HIS A 22 -8.81 -1.99 2.40
C HIS A 22 -7.86 -1.16 3.29
N LYS A 23 -8.29 -0.82 4.51
CA LYS A 23 -7.43 -0.16 5.51
C LYS A 23 -6.11 -0.90 5.76
N ILE A 24 -6.14 -2.23 5.72
CA ILE A 24 -4.94 -3.05 5.88
C ILE A 24 -3.97 -2.87 4.72
N CYS A 25 -4.47 -2.83 3.47
CA CYS A 25 -3.67 -2.57 2.28
C CYS A 25 -3.07 -1.16 2.33
N HIS A 26 -3.88 -0.17 2.71
CA HIS A 26 -3.42 1.21 2.90
C HIS A 26 -2.26 1.28 3.88
N ARG A 27 -2.44 0.67 5.05
CA ARG A 27 -1.45 0.64 6.11
C ARG A 27 -0.19 -0.12 5.69
N LYS A 28 -0.31 -1.21 4.91
CA LYS A 28 0.84 -1.97 4.38
C LYS A 28 1.67 -1.11 3.42
N ILE A 29 1.03 -0.39 2.49
CA ILE A 29 1.73 0.48 1.54
C ILE A 29 2.55 1.55 2.28
N HIS A 30 1.94 2.26 3.23
CA HIS A 30 2.64 3.28 4.04
C HIS A 30 3.68 2.72 5.03
N ALA A 31 3.56 1.44 5.38
CA ALA A 31 4.52 0.74 6.22
C ALA A 31 5.69 0.14 5.43
N THR A 32 5.55 0.03 4.10
CA THR A 32 6.56 -0.52 3.18
C THR A 32 7.34 0.60 2.49
N PHE A 33 6.64 1.64 2.04
CA PHE A 33 7.24 2.75 1.30
C PHE A 33 7.09 4.09 2.02
N SER A 34 8.05 4.97 1.77
CA SER A 34 7.95 6.39 2.08
C SER A 34 7.16 7.14 1.00
N GLU A 35 6.64 8.33 1.31
CA GLU A 35 5.93 9.18 0.34
C GLU A 35 6.82 9.55 -0.87
N LYS A 36 8.14 9.68 -0.66
CA LYS A 36 9.11 9.95 -1.74
C LYS A 36 9.27 8.76 -2.69
N GLU A 37 9.24 7.53 -2.17
CA GLU A 37 9.32 6.32 -2.99
C GLU A 37 8.02 6.06 -3.73
N LEU A 38 6.87 6.28 -3.08
CA LEU A 38 5.56 6.28 -3.73
C LEU A 38 5.55 7.23 -4.92
N LEU A 39 6.05 8.46 -4.75
CA LEU A 39 6.14 9.40 -5.85
C LEU A 39 7.10 8.96 -6.97
N ARG A 40 8.31 8.51 -6.61
CA ARG A 40 9.39 8.30 -7.59
C ARG A 40 9.28 7.00 -8.36
N SER A 41 8.84 5.93 -7.71
CA SER A 41 8.95 4.57 -8.24
C SER A 41 7.66 3.78 -8.14
N TYR A 42 6.78 4.10 -7.18
CA TYR A 42 5.56 3.33 -6.90
C TYR A 42 4.26 4.13 -7.11
N HIS A 43 4.26 5.08 -8.05
CA HIS A 43 3.12 5.97 -8.32
C HIS A 43 2.07 5.31 -9.24
N THR A 44 2.17 4.00 -9.48
CA THR A 44 1.21 3.21 -10.27
C THR A 44 0.92 1.88 -9.58
N TRP A 45 -0.25 1.30 -9.83
CA TRP A 45 -0.61 -0.03 -9.35
C TRP A 45 0.36 -1.11 -9.84
N GLY A 46 0.77 -1.06 -11.11
CA GLY A 46 1.73 -2.02 -11.66
C GLY A 46 3.07 -2.00 -10.93
N ALA A 47 3.58 -0.80 -10.59
CA ALA A 47 4.80 -0.69 -9.82
C ALA A 47 4.65 -1.22 -8.38
N LEU A 48 3.52 -0.95 -7.72
CA LEU A 48 3.23 -1.51 -6.40
C LEU A 48 3.16 -3.04 -6.45
N GLN A 49 2.48 -3.60 -7.44
CA GLN A 49 2.35 -5.06 -7.61
C GLN A 49 3.67 -5.73 -7.99
N ALA A 50 4.58 -5.01 -8.67
CA ALA A 50 5.90 -5.51 -9.04
C ALA A 50 6.84 -5.66 -7.83
N ASP A 51 6.59 -4.97 -6.70
CA ASP A 51 7.39 -5.18 -5.48
C ASP A 51 7.01 -6.51 -4.82
N ALA A 52 8.02 -7.32 -4.52
CA ALA A 52 7.82 -8.65 -3.94
C ALA A 52 7.14 -8.64 -2.56
N ASP A 53 7.33 -7.59 -1.74
CA ASP A 53 6.74 -7.47 -0.41
C ASP A 53 5.24 -7.16 -0.50
N ILE A 54 4.86 -6.26 -1.42
CA ILE A 54 3.46 -5.96 -1.74
C ILE A 54 2.79 -7.11 -2.46
N GLY A 55 3.40 -7.69 -3.49
CA GLY A 55 2.84 -8.80 -4.26
C GLY A 55 2.53 -10.01 -3.39
N SER A 56 3.45 -10.39 -2.51
CA SER A 56 3.24 -11.47 -1.53
C SER A 56 2.11 -11.14 -0.55
N PHE A 57 2.02 -9.87 -0.12
CA PHE A 57 0.92 -9.43 0.74
C PHE A 57 -0.44 -9.45 0.03
N ILE A 58 -0.51 -9.03 -1.24
CA ILE A 58 -1.73 -9.08 -2.06
C ILE A 58 -2.19 -10.52 -2.23
N GLY A 59 -1.29 -11.45 -2.57
CA GLY A 59 -1.62 -12.87 -2.67
C GLY A 59 -2.14 -13.44 -1.33
N TRP A 60 -1.51 -13.06 -0.22
CA TRP A 60 -1.93 -13.51 1.10
C TRP A 60 -3.29 -12.93 1.55
N VAL A 61 -3.55 -11.65 1.26
CA VAL A 61 -4.81 -10.97 1.64
C VAL A 61 -5.98 -11.36 0.74
N ALA A 62 -5.73 -11.67 -0.54
CA ALA A 62 -6.75 -12.17 -1.46
C ALA A 62 -7.37 -13.49 -0.99
N ASN A 63 -6.62 -14.28 -0.21
CA ASN A 63 -7.07 -15.52 0.41
C ASN A 63 -7.75 -15.31 1.79
N LYS A 64 -8.14 -14.08 2.16
CA LYS A 64 -8.76 -13.78 3.46
C LYS A 64 -10.17 -13.24 3.30
N PRO A 65 -11.06 -13.50 4.28
CA PRO A 65 -12.42 -13.00 4.21
C PRO A 65 -12.49 -11.46 4.28
N PRO A 66 -13.56 -10.85 3.75
CA PRO A 66 -13.82 -9.40 3.74
C PRO A 66 -13.70 -8.70 5.11
N GLU A 67 -13.94 -9.45 6.17
CA GLU A 67 -13.98 -8.97 7.55
C GLU A 67 -12.64 -9.19 8.29
N PHE A 68 -11.65 -9.79 7.62
CA PHE A 68 -10.37 -10.13 8.23
C PHE A 68 -9.56 -8.88 8.58
N TYR A 69 -9.37 -8.65 9.88
CA TYR A 69 -8.56 -7.56 10.41
C TYR A 69 -7.33 -8.13 11.12
N THR A 70 -6.13 -7.74 10.67
CA THR A 70 -4.89 -8.02 11.40
C THR A 70 -3.99 -6.79 11.44
N ARG A 71 -3.06 -6.77 12.40
CA ARG A 71 -2.06 -5.71 12.51
C ARG A 71 -1.05 -5.87 11.37
N THR A 72 -0.86 -4.82 10.58
CA THR A 72 0.30 -4.73 9.68
C THR A 72 1.52 -4.31 10.46
N PHE A 73 2.57 -5.14 10.36
CA PHE A 73 3.90 -4.83 10.86
C PHE A 73 4.66 -4.00 9.82
N THR A 74 5.44 -3.02 10.29
CA THR A 74 6.30 -2.20 9.43
C THR A 74 7.38 -3.05 8.79
N SER A 75 7.51 -2.97 7.46
CA SER A 75 8.52 -3.75 6.75
C SER A 75 9.92 -3.28 7.16
N ASN A 76 10.83 -4.22 7.38
CA ASN A 76 12.20 -3.92 7.80
C ASN A 76 12.95 -3.03 6.78
N LYS A 77 12.49 -3.03 5.51
CA LYS A 77 12.93 -2.11 4.44
C LYS A 77 12.85 -0.63 4.85
N LYS A 78 11.80 -0.24 5.58
CA LYS A 78 11.64 1.15 6.04
C LYS A 78 12.53 1.47 7.25
N LYS A 79 12.91 0.46 8.02
CA LYS A 79 13.67 0.62 9.27
C LYS A 79 15.18 0.69 9.05
N GLN A 80 15.66 0.21 7.90
CA GLN A 80 17.08 0.24 7.53
C GLN A 80 17.46 1.46 6.66
N ARG A 81 16.60 2.49 6.58
CA ARG A 81 16.79 3.66 5.73
C ARG A 81 16.55 4.96 6.47
#